data_AF-A0A925F4V6-F1
#
_entry.id   AF-A0A925F4V6-F1
#
_cell.length_a   1.000
_cell.length_b   1.000
_cell.length_c   1.000
_cell.angle_alpha   90.00
_cell.angle_beta   90.00
_cell.angle_gamma   90.00
#
_symmetry.space_group_name_H-M   'P 1'
#
loop_
_entity.id
_entity.type
_entity.pdbx_description
1 polymer ?
#
loop_
_entity_poly.entity_id
_entity_poly.type
_entity_poly.pdbx_seq_one_letter_code
_entity_poly.pdbx_strand_id
1 'polypeptide(L)' 'MSAKSIFGMLLTLVGLVGIIYGGIDLTKGDVARASLVYLVLGGVFFAAGIGLLKATRE' A
#
# COMPACT_ATOMS: atom_id res chain seq x y z
N MET A 1 12.99 -12.22 13.32
CA MET A 1 11.99 -11.22 12.86
C MET A 1 10.82 -11.25 13.82
N SER A 2 10.41 -10.10 14.36
CA SER A 2 9.19 -10.01 15.17
C SER A 2 7.96 -10.13 14.27
N ALA A 3 6.86 -10.70 14.79
CA ALA A 3 5.58 -10.77 14.09
C ALA A 3 5.12 -9.39 13.59
N LYS A 4 5.41 -8.31 14.34
CA LYS A 4 5.11 -6.93 13.95
C LYS A 4 5.88 -6.48 12.70
N SER A 5 7.14 -6.91 12.56
CA SER A 5 8.00 -6.56 11.42
C SER A 5 7.56 -7.31 10.15
N ILE A 6 7.12 -8.57 10.29
CA ILE A 6 6.56 -9.36 9.19
C ILE A 6 5.23 -8.73 8.72
N PHE A 7 4.35 -8.35 9.65
CA PHE A 7 3.12 -7.64 9.31
C PHE A 7 3.39 -6.31 8.61
N GLY A 8 4.38 -5.54 9.08
CA GLY A 8 4.79 -4.30 8.46
C GLY A 8 5.26 -4.52 7.02
N MET A 9 6.12 -5.51 6.80
CA MET A 9 6.62 -5.90 5.47
C MET A 9 5.48 -6.30 4.52
N LEU A 10 4.58 -7.19 4.97
CA LEU A 10 3.42 -7.62 4.18
C LEU A 10 2.51 -6.43 3.83
N LEU A 11 2.23 -5.56 4.81
CA LEU A 11 1.38 -4.40 4.62
C LEU A 11 1.98 -3.40 3.63
N THR A 12 3.30 -3.18 3.65
CA THR A 12 4.01 -2.40 2.61
C THR A 12 3.91 -3.02 1.23
N LEU A 13 4.08 -4.34 1.11
CA LEU A 13 4.01 -5.02 -0.18
C LEU A 13 2.60 -4.92 -0.77
N VAL A 14 1.56 -5.14 0.04
CA VAL A 14 0.16 -4.99 -0.37
C VAL A 14 -0.14 -3.53 -0.75
N GLY A 15 0.32 -2.56 0.05
CA GLY A 15 0.15 -1.14 -0.26
C GLY A 15 0.80 -0.74 -1.60
N LEU A 16 2.02 -1.22 -1.85
CA LEU A 16 2.73 -1.00 -3.11
C LEU A 16 1.96 -1.58 -4.30
N VAL A 17 1.47 -2.81 -4.19
CA VAL A 17 0.64 -3.44 -5.23
C VAL A 17 -0.63 -2.63 -5.49
N GLY A 18 -1.30 -2.14 -4.43
CA GLY A 18 -2.49 -1.29 -4.56
C GLY A 18 -2.23 0.02 -5.31
N ILE A 19 -1.10 0.68 -5.04
CA ILE A 19 -0.72 1.91 -5.75
C ILE A 19 -0.42 1.60 -7.23
N ILE A 20 0.31 0.51 -7.51
CA ILE A 20 0.63 0.10 -8.90
C ILE A 20 -0.65 -0.20 -9.68
N TYR A 21 -1.58 -0.98 -9.10
CA TYR A 21 -2.86 -1.28 -9.76
C TYR A 21 -3.71 -0.03 -9.97
N GLY A 22 -3.77 0.88 -9.00
CA GLY A 22 -4.44 2.16 -9.14
C GLY A 22 -3.84 3.00 -10.28
N GLY A 23 -2.52 3.03 -10.41
CA GLY A 23 -1.83 3.72 -11.50
C GLY A 23 -2.11 3.10 -12.87
N ILE A 24 -2.04 1.76 -12.99
CA ILE A 24 -2.39 1.05 -14.23
C ILE A 24 -3.83 1.35 -14.63
N ASP A 25 -4.75 1.32 -13.67
CA ASP A 25 -6.17 1.53 -13.94
C ASP A 25 -6.47 2.97 -14.39
N LEU A 26 -5.81 3.97 -13.78
CA LEU A 26 -5.89 5.37 -14.24
C LEU A 26 -5.43 5.56 -15.69
N THR A 27 -4.44 4.80 -16.15
CA THR A 27 -3.91 4.92 -17.52
C THR A 27 -4.83 4.35 -18.61
N LYS A 28 -5.86 3.57 -18.25
CA LYS A 28 -6.79 2.97 -19.23
C LYS A 28 -7.84 3.95 -19.77
N GLY A 29 -7.83 5.20 -19.33
CA GLY A 29 -8.64 6.29 -19.90
C GLY A 29 -10.09 6.34 -19.43
N ASP A 30 -10.61 5.27 -18.83
CA ASP A 30 -11.84 5.29 -18.05
C ASP A 30 -11.46 5.53 -16.59
N VAL A 31 -11.69 6.74 -16.07
CA VAL A 31 -11.46 7.04 -14.66
C VAL A 31 -12.56 6.37 -13.86
N ALA A 32 -12.43 5.06 -13.69
CA ALA A 32 -13.26 4.31 -12.78
C ALA A 32 -12.97 4.87 -11.39
N ARG A 33 -14.01 5.28 -10.66
CA ARG A 33 -13.90 5.69 -9.24
C ARG A 33 -13.06 4.70 -8.41
N ALA A 34 -12.99 3.44 -8.86
CA ALA A 34 -12.12 2.39 -8.35
C ALA A 34 -10.62 2.74 -8.36
N SER A 35 -10.09 3.41 -9.38
CA SER A 35 -8.65 3.73 -9.46
C SER A 35 -8.22 4.69 -8.34
N LEU A 36 -9.06 5.68 -8.01
CA LEU A 36 -8.84 6.56 -6.86
C LEU A 36 -8.88 5.79 -5.54
N VAL A 37 -9.82 4.83 -5.40
CA VAL A 37 -9.88 3.97 -4.22
C VAL A 37 -8.59 3.16 -4.09
N TYR A 38 -8.10 2.53 -5.15
CA TYR A 38 -6.86 1.75 -5.11
C TYR A 38 -5.64 2.59 -4.74
N LEU A 39 -5.54 3.81 -5.26
CA LEU A 39 -4.44 4.72 -4.91
C LEU A 39 -4.49 5.16 -3.44
N VAL A 40 -5.66 5.56 -2.95
CA VAL A 40 -5.80 6.02 -1.56
C VAL A 40 -5.57 4.86 -0.59
N LEU A 41 -6.21 3.71 -0.82
CA LEU A 41 -6.07 2.53 0.04
C LEU A 41 -4.64 1.97 0.00
N GLY A 42 -4.05 1.89 -1.20
CA GLY A 42 -2.66 1.49 -1.39
C GLY A 42 -1.69 2.44 -0.67
N GLY A 43 -1.90 3.75 -0.79
CA GLY A 43 -1.13 4.78 -0.09
C GLY A 43 -1.21 4.66 1.44
N VAL A 44 -2.42 4.48 1.98
CA VAL A 44 -2.64 4.32 3.42
C VAL A 44 -1.97 3.04 3.93
N PHE A 45 -2.14 1.91 3.24
CA PHE A 45 -1.50 0.64 3.62
C PHE A 45 0.03 0.73 3.52
N PHE A 46 0.56 1.36 2.48
CA PHE A 46 1.99 1.56 2.34
C PHE A 46 2.58 2.40 3.47
N ALA A 47 1.94 3.54 3.80
CA ALA A 47 2.36 4.40 4.89
C ALA A 47 2.28 3.69 6.26
N ALA A 48 1.19 2.95 6.50
CA ALA A 48 1.02 2.16 7.72
C ALA A 48 2.06 1.04 7.86
N GLY A 49 2.38 0.33 6.77
CA GLY A 49 3.39 -0.73 6.75
C GLY A 49 4.79 -0.19 7.07
N ILE A 50 5.17 0.94 6.48
CA ILE A 50 6.43 1.63 6.81
C ILE A 50 6.44 2.08 8.27
N GLY A 51 5.33 2.64 8.76
CA GLY A 51 5.19 3.04 10.17
C GLY A 51 5.42 1.88 11.12
N LEU A 52 4.84 0.71 10.82
CA LEU A 52 4.98 -0.49 11.64
C LEU A 52 6.40 -1.05 11.58
N LEU A 53 7.05 -1.05 10.41
CA LEU A 53 8.46 -1.43 10.26
C LEU A 53 9.37 -0.52 11.09
N LYS A 54 9.15 0.80 11.05
CA LYS A 54 9.91 1.79 11.84
C LYS A 54 9.73 1.60 13.34
N ALA A 55 8.51 1.33 13.80
CA ALA A 55 8.20 1.08 15.21
C ALA A 55 8.83 -0.21 15.75
N THR A 56 9.25 -1.13 14.87
CA THR A 56 9.97 -2.36 15.26
C THR A 56 11.48 -2.23 15.20
N ARG A 57 12.01 -1.06 14.82
CA ARG A 57 13.44 -0.78 14.74
C ARG A 57 14.02 -0.15 16.03
N GLU A 58 13.24 -0.18 17.11
CA GLU A 58 13.74 0.10 18.46
C GLU A 58 14.52 -1.08 19.03
#